data_AF-A0A7J4P471-F1
#
_entry.id   AF-A0A7J4P471-F1
#
_cell.length_a   1.000
_cell.length_b   1.000
_cell.length_c   1.000
_cell.angle_alpha   90.00
_cell.angle_beta   90.00
_cell.angle_gamma   90.00
#
_symmetry.space_group_name_H-M   'P 1'
#
loop_
_entity.id
_entity.type
_entity.pdbx_description
1 polymer ?
#
loop_
_entity_poly.entity_id
_entity_poly.type
_entity_poly.pdbx_seq_one_letter_code
_entity_poly.pdbx_strand_id
1 'polypeptide(L)'
;MNVFRAMKRYFSRRDGELRAACAGVNEELEEHLQAINENTSEIAQNHEYFCALEAKMDKLAERLDHMQLFMGQFGYGDAQRQFTVRPLSTEEKRVFVAIYASEDAKGHVTYADISKALLMDIQLVSGYVASLIEKGVPVVKRYVNDIAYLRLDQHFKQLQAKENLLCIDKAQKQLVQF
;
A
#
# COMPACT_ATOMS: atom_id res chain seq x y z
N MET A 1 83.75 -30.75 -10.18
CA MET A 1 83.38 -29.37 -9.75
C MET A 1 82.05 -28.84 -10.32
N ASN A 2 81.54 -29.31 -11.47
CA ASN A 2 80.34 -28.72 -12.09
C ASN A 2 78.99 -29.05 -11.40
N VAL A 3 78.85 -30.24 -10.81
CA VAL A 3 77.59 -30.68 -10.16
C VAL A 3 77.27 -29.86 -8.91
N PHE A 4 78.27 -29.58 -8.06
CA PHE A 4 78.08 -28.77 -6.85
C PHE A 4 77.66 -27.31 -7.15
N ARG A 5 78.14 -26.71 -8.23
CA ARG A 5 77.67 -25.38 -8.66
C ARG A 5 76.24 -25.42 -9.18
N ALA A 6 75.88 -26.44 -9.96
CA ALA A 6 74.51 -26.61 -10.46
C ALA A 6 73.52 -26.80 -9.30
N MET A 7 73.88 -27.63 -8.32
CA MET A 7 73.07 -27.90 -7.14
C MET A 7 72.90 -26.64 -6.27
N LYS A 8 73.97 -25.86 -6.04
CA LYS A 8 73.89 -24.58 -5.31
C LYS A 8 72.96 -23.57 -6.01
N ARG A 9 72.99 -23.49 -7.34
CA ARG A 9 72.09 -22.63 -8.11
C ARG A 9 70.64 -23.10 -8.03
N TYR A 10 70.40 -24.41 -8.06
CA TYR A 10 69.05 -24.99 -7.96
C TYR A 10 68.40 -24.67 -6.60
N PHE A 11 69.13 -24.87 -5.48
CA PHE A 11 68.62 -24.53 -4.15
C PHE A 11 68.40 -23.03 -3.98
N SER A 12 69.34 -22.20 -4.42
CA SER A 12 69.17 -20.73 -4.36
C SER A 12 67.97 -20.24 -5.18
N ARG A 13 67.65 -20.91 -6.28
CA ARG A 13 66.47 -20.60 -7.09
C ARG A 13 65.17 -21.01 -6.39
N ARG A 14 65.10 -22.23 -5.84
CA ARG A 14 63.93 -22.69 -5.06
C ARG A 14 63.68 -21.84 -3.83
N ASP A 15 64.73 -21.41 -3.13
CA ASP A 15 64.59 -20.52 -1.97
C ASP A 15 64.05 -19.14 -2.38
N GLY A 16 64.45 -18.64 -3.55
CA GLY A 16 63.89 -17.42 -4.13
C GLY A 16 62.41 -17.55 -4.50
N GLU A 17 62.04 -18.65 -5.14
CA GLU A 17 60.65 -18.95 -5.51
C GLU A 17 59.76 -19.13 -4.27
N LEU A 18 60.25 -19.79 -3.22
CA LEU A 18 59.52 -19.96 -1.96
C LEU A 18 59.31 -18.62 -1.24
N ARG A 19 60.35 -17.77 -1.18
CA ARG A 19 60.25 -16.44 -0.60
C ARG A 19 59.27 -15.55 -1.35
N ALA A 20 59.25 -15.61 -2.67
CA ALA A 20 58.29 -14.88 -3.50
C ALA A 20 56.86 -15.35 -3.23
N ALA A 21 56.64 -16.67 -3.13
CA ALA A 21 55.33 -17.23 -2.79
C ALA A 21 54.87 -16.80 -1.38
N CYS A 22 55.74 -16.86 -0.37
CA CYS A 22 55.42 -16.38 0.97
C CYS A 22 55.16 -14.87 1.03
N ALA A 23 55.89 -14.07 0.23
CA ALA A 23 55.64 -12.64 0.13
C ALA A 23 54.25 -12.35 -0.46
N GLY A 24 53.87 -13.06 -1.53
CA GLY A 24 52.53 -12.92 -2.12
C GLY A 24 51.40 -13.31 -1.16
N VAL A 25 51.58 -14.40 -0.40
CA VAL A 25 50.60 -14.80 0.63
C VAL A 25 50.49 -13.74 1.74
N ASN A 26 51.60 -13.14 2.16
CA ASN A 26 51.57 -12.08 3.17
C ASN A 26 50.88 -10.81 2.65
N GLU A 27 51.13 -10.43 1.40
CA GLU A 27 50.45 -9.29 0.76
C GLU A 27 48.94 -9.52 0.70
N GLU A 28 48.51 -10.71 0.26
CA GLU A 28 47.09 -11.07 0.23
C GLU A 28 46.46 -11.07 1.64
N LEU A 29 47.17 -11.56 2.66
CA LEU A 29 46.71 -11.53 4.04
C LEU A 29 46.56 -10.09 4.58
N GLU A 30 47.50 -9.21 4.24
CA GLU A 30 47.44 -7.80 4.64
C GLU A 30 46.24 -7.09 3.98
N GLU A 31 45.99 -7.36 2.69
CA GLU A 31 44.81 -6.85 1.97
C GLU A 31 43.51 -7.34 2.59
N HIS A 32 43.41 -8.65 2.92
CA HIS A 32 42.23 -9.20 3.59
C HIS A 32 42.02 -8.59 4.98
N LEU A 33 43.10 -8.39 5.76
CA LEU A 33 43.02 -7.74 7.06
C LEU A 33 42.51 -6.30 6.95
N GLN A 34 42.99 -5.56 5.96
CA GLN A 34 42.52 -4.21 5.69
C GLN A 34 41.03 -4.21 5.33
N ALA A 35 40.61 -5.07 4.40
CA ALA A 35 39.20 -5.19 4.00
C ALA A 35 38.29 -5.58 5.18
N ILE A 36 38.75 -6.47 6.07
CA ILE A 36 38.00 -6.84 7.28
C ILE A 36 37.83 -5.64 8.22
N ASN A 37 38.88 -4.85 8.42
CA ASN A 37 38.82 -3.67 9.28
C ASN A 37 37.88 -2.59 8.69
N GLU A 38 37.95 -2.36 7.39
CA GLU A 38 37.06 -1.44 6.67
C GLU A 38 35.60 -1.89 6.83
N ASN A 39 35.30 -3.16 6.55
CA ASN A 39 33.97 -3.74 6.73
C ASN A 39 33.48 -3.63 8.18
N THR A 40 34.36 -3.84 9.16
CA THR A 40 34.01 -3.74 10.59
C THR A 40 33.63 -2.29 10.94
N SER A 41 34.38 -1.31 10.43
CA SER A 41 34.07 0.11 10.60
C SER A 41 32.73 0.47 9.93
N GLU A 42 32.49 -0.01 8.71
CA GLU A 42 31.23 0.24 8.00
C GLU A 42 30.02 -0.36 8.71
N ILE A 43 30.14 -1.60 9.22
CA ILE A 43 29.07 -2.25 9.99
C ILE A 43 28.76 -1.45 11.26
N ALA A 44 29.77 -0.96 11.98
CA ALA A 44 29.56 -0.14 13.17
C ALA A 44 28.82 1.16 12.85
N GLN A 45 29.24 1.86 11.79
CA GLN A 45 28.57 3.09 11.35
C GLN A 45 27.12 2.83 10.91
N ASN A 46 26.89 1.74 10.17
CA ASN A 46 25.53 1.35 9.77
C ASN A 46 24.64 1.07 10.97
N HIS A 47 25.15 0.37 11.99
CA HIS A 47 24.43 0.14 13.22
C HIS A 47 24.05 1.44 13.93
N GLU A 48 24.98 2.41 14.04
CA GLU A 48 24.67 3.73 14.59
C GLU A 48 23.57 4.45 13.80
N TYR A 49 23.61 4.39 12.46
CA TYR A 49 22.56 4.95 11.63
C TYR A 49 21.20 4.27 11.87
N PHE A 50 21.16 2.94 12.03
CA PHE A 50 19.94 2.21 12.36
C PHE A 50 19.35 2.65 13.70
N CYS A 51 20.16 2.75 14.76
CA CYS A 51 19.67 3.23 16.06
C CYS A 51 19.13 4.67 15.98
N ALA A 52 19.79 5.53 15.21
CA ALA A 52 19.31 6.91 15.00
C ALA A 52 17.99 6.96 14.21
N LEU A 53 17.77 6.03 13.28
CA LEU A 53 16.53 5.88 12.54
C LEU A 53 15.40 5.35 13.43
N GLU A 54 15.65 4.32 14.24
CA GLU A 54 14.69 3.79 15.21
C GLU A 54 14.22 4.89 16.17
N ALA A 55 15.16 5.66 16.74
CA ALA A 55 14.83 6.79 17.62
C ALA A 55 13.99 7.88 16.93
N LYS A 56 14.14 8.06 15.61
CA LYS A 56 13.28 8.96 14.82
C LYS A 56 11.91 8.35 14.53
N MET A 57 11.84 7.05 14.29
CA MET A 57 10.58 6.33 14.10
C MET A 57 9.73 6.37 15.37
N ASP A 58 10.32 6.16 16.54
CA ASP A 58 9.63 6.24 17.83
C ASP A 58 9.02 7.63 18.04
N LYS A 59 9.80 8.70 17.77
CA LYS A 59 9.29 10.08 17.85
C LYS A 59 8.16 10.36 16.85
N LEU A 60 8.20 9.74 15.67
CA LEU A 60 7.12 9.87 14.70
C LEU A 60 5.87 9.12 15.16
N ALA A 61 6.02 7.94 15.75
CA ALA A 61 4.92 7.19 16.34
C ALA A 61 4.25 7.99 17.47
N GLU A 62 5.02 8.55 18.40
CA GLU A 62 4.51 9.43 19.47
C GLU A 62 3.73 10.63 18.92
N ARG A 63 4.23 11.25 17.84
CA ARG A 63 3.54 12.39 17.19
C ARG A 63 2.24 11.97 16.52
N LEU A 64 2.21 10.79 15.89
CA LEU A 64 1.01 10.24 15.29
C LEU A 64 -0.04 9.93 16.35
N ASP A 65 0.36 9.33 17.48
CA ASP A 65 -0.54 9.08 18.60
C ASP A 65 -1.12 10.38 19.16
N HIS A 66 -0.29 11.41 19.33
CA HIS A 66 -0.75 12.73 19.74
C HIS A 66 -1.74 13.35 18.73
N MET A 67 -1.46 13.24 17.43
CA MET A 67 -2.38 13.71 16.38
C MET A 67 -3.69 12.93 16.40
N GLN A 68 -3.66 11.61 16.60
CA GLN A 68 -4.84 10.77 16.69
C GLN A 68 -5.69 11.12 17.92
N LEU A 69 -5.06 11.36 19.08
CA LEU A 69 -5.74 11.82 20.29
C LEU A 69 -6.38 13.21 20.09
N PHE A 70 -5.64 14.15 19.48
CA PHE A 70 -6.15 15.47 19.14
C PHE A 70 -7.33 15.36 18.17
N MET A 71 -7.20 14.58 17.09
CA MET A 71 -8.30 14.32 16.15
C MET A 71 -9.50 13.67 16.83
N GLY A 72 -9.31 12.74 17.77
CA GLY A 72 -10.37 12.17 18.60
C GLY A 72 -11.10 13.22 19.44
N GLN A 73 -10.38 14.16 20.06
CA GLN A 73 -10.97 15.26 20.84
C GLN A 73 -11.82 16.22 19.99
N PHE A 74 -11.46 16.43 18.72
CA PHE A 74 -12.24 17.22 17.77
C PHE A 74 -13.30 16.40 16.99
N GLY A 75 -13.55 15.15 17.37
CA GLY A 75 -14.56 14.30 16.74
C GLY A 75 -14.19 13.78 15.34
N TYR A 76 -12.92 13.84 14.96
CA TYR A 76 -12.37 13.26 13.72
C TYR A 76 -11.86 11.82 13.91
N GLY A 77 -11.76 11.34 15.15
CA GLY A 77 -11.49 9.94 15.48
C GLY A 77 -12.79 9.23 15.84
N ASP A 78 -13.22 8.29 15.00
CA ASP A 78 -14.33 7.36 15.26
C ASP A 78 -15.62 8.00 15.82
N ALA A 79 -15.88 9.26 15.46
CA ALA A 79 -17.25 9.77 15.51
C ALA A 79 -18.05 8.81 14.63
N GLN A 80 -18.81 7.94 15.28
CA GLN A 80 -19.84 7.11 14.66
C GLN A 80 -20.53 8.02 13.65
N ARG A 81 -20.21 7.88 12.37
CA ARG A 81 -20.92 8.57 11.31
C ARG A 81 -22.30 7.95 11.36
N GLN A 82 -23.18 8.52 12.18
CA GLN A 82 -24.56 8.11 12.27
C GLN A 82 -25.18 8.49 10.94
N PHE A 83 -25.27 7.51 10.05
CA PHE A 83 -25.94 7.70 8.78
C PHE A 83 -27.44 7.67 9.04
N THR A 84 -28.04 8.84 9.24
CA THR A 84 -29.49 8.97 9.27
C THR A 84 -30.00 9.02 7.83
N VAL A 85 -30.28 7.85 7.25
CA VAL A 85 -30.81 7.76 5.89
C VAL A 85 -32.33 7.85 5.91
N ARG A 86 -32.89 8.74 5.09
CA ARG A 86 -34.35 8.82 4.89
C ARG A 86 -34.84 7.64 4.05
N PRO A 87 -36.11 7.20 4.21
CA PRO A 87 -36.66 6.11 3.41
C PRO A 87 -36.51 6.34 1.89
N LEU A 88 -35.90 5.35 1.23
CA LEU A 88 -35.72 5.34 -0.22
C LEU A 88 -36.96 4.78 -0.93
N SER A 89 -37.26 5.31 -2.11
CA SER A 89 -38.27 4.78 -3.03
C SER A 89 -37.76 3.49 -3.70
N THR A 90 -38.67 2.73 -4.32
CA THR A 90 -38.30 1.49 -5.03
C THR A 90 -37.26 1.73 -6.12
N GLU A 91 -37.41 2.81 -6.90
CA GLU A 91 -36.47 3.13 -7.98
C GLU A 91 -35.11 3.61 -7.45
N GLU A 92 -35.09 4.38 -6.36
CA GLU A 92 -33.84 4.77 -5.70
C GLU A 92 -33.09 3.56 -5.14
N LYS A 93 -33.80 2.60 -4.55
CA LYS A 93 -33.20 1.34 -4.10
C LYS A 93 -32.62 0.56 -5.28
N ARG A 94 -33.29 0.51 -6.43
CA ARG A 94 -32.76 -0.13 -7.65
C ARG A 94 -31.49 0.56 -8.15
N VAL A 95 -31.46 1.89 -8.18
CA VAL A 95 -30.26 2.68 -8.52
C VAL A 95 -29.12 2.41 -7.54
N PHE A 96 -29.40 2.38 -6.23
CA PHE A 96 -28.39 2.04 -5.23
C PHE A 96 -27.80 0.65 -5.46
N VAL A 97 -28.64 -0.38 -5.67
CA VAL A 97 -28.17 -1.75 -5.93
C VAL A 97 -27.35 -1.82 -7.22
N ALA A 98 -27.76 -1.10 -8.27
CA ALA A 98 -27.01 -1.02 -9.51
C ALA A 98 -25.62 -0.40 -9.32
N ILE A 99 -25.49 0.66 -8.54
CA ILE A 99 -24.20 1.25 -8.18
C ILE A 99 -23.36 0.25 -7.38
N TYR A 100 -23.95 -0.36 -6.35
CA TYR A 100 -23.29 -1.31 -5.48
C TYR A 100 -22.72 -2.51 -6.26
N ALA A 101 -23.53 -3.12 -7.12
CA ALA A 101 -23.14 -4.29 -7.92
C ALA A 101 -22.12 -3.92 -9.02
N SER A 102 -22.32 -2.78 -9.69
CA SER A 102 -21.42 -2.34 -10.76
C SER A 102 -20.05 -1.92 -10.23
N GLU A 103 -20.00 -1.35 -9.02
CA GLU A 103 -18.76 -1.01 -8.34
C GLU A 103 -17.98 -2.26 -7.96
N ASP A 104 -18.64 -3.30 -7.44
CA ASP A 104 -17.97 -4.55 -7.08
C ASP A 104 -17.43 -5.28 -8.33
N ALA A 105 -18.11 -5.19 -9.48
CA ALA A 105 -17.68 -5.85 -10.71
C ALA A 105 -16.56 -5.11 -11.48
N LYS A 106 -16.61 -3.77 -11.55
CA LYS A 106 -15.71 -2.95 -12.40
C LYS A 106 -14.84 -1.96 -11.64
N GLY A 107 -15.08 -1.75 -10.34
CA GLY A 107 -14.39 -0.77 -9.49
C GLY A 107 -14.76 0.70 -9.73
N HIS A 108 -15.33 1.03 -10.90
CA HIS A 108 -15.73 2.39 -11.27
C HIS A 108 -17.07 2.35 -12.00
N VAL A 109 -18.01 3.22 -11.60
CA VAL A 109 -19.37 3.24 -12.15
C VAL A 109 -19.66 4.60 -12.75
N THR A 110 -20.11 4.66 -14.00
CA THR A 110 -20.59 5.90 -14.61
C THR A 110 -22.11 5.94 -14.64
N TYR A 111 -22.68 7.13 -14.87
CA TYR A 111 -24.12 7.26 -15.13
C TYR A 111 -24.60 6.40 -16.31
N ALA A 112 -23.75 6.25 -17.34
CA ALA A 112 -24.06 5.42 -18.50
C ALA A 112 -24.10 3.92 -18.15
N ASP A 113 -23.25 3.45 -17.24
CA ASP A 113 -23.27 2.06 -16.78
C ASP A 113 -24.58 1.74 -16.04
N ILE A 114 -25.01 2.64 -15.16
CA ILE A 114 -26.25 2.49 -14.38
C ILE A 114 -27.48 2.56 -15.30
N SER A 115 -27.48 3.52 -16.22
CA SER A 115 -28.55 3.67 -17.23
C SER A 115 -28.72 2.40 -18.06
N LYS A 116 -27.63 1.79 -18.51
CA LYS A 116 -27.64 0.50 -19.22
C LYS A 116 -28.13 -0.65 -18.33
N ALA A 117 -27.68 -0.72 -17.08
CA ALA A 117 -28.06 -1.79 -16.15
C ALA A 117 -29.56 -1.75 -15.80
N LEU A 118 -30.15 -0.56 -15.71
CA LEU A 118 -31.55 -0.38 -15.29
C LEU A 118 -32.52 -0.10 -16.43
N LEU A 119 -32.03 0.05 -17.66
CA LEU A 119 -32.80 0.46 -18.84
C LEU A 119 -33.55 1.79 -18.60
N MET A 120 -32.87 2.75 -17.99
CA MET A 120 -33.40 4.07 -17.66
C MET A 120 -32.64 5.18 -18.37
N ASP A 121 -33.29 6.31 -18.62
CA ASP A 121 -32.63 7.48 -19.17
C ASP A 121 -31.56 8.05 -18.22
N ILE A 122 -30.46 8.57 -18.78
CA ILE A 122 -29.32 9.09 -18.01
C ILE A 122 -29.74 10.28 -17.12
N GLN A 123 -30.64 11.14 -17.58
CA GLN A 123 -31.18 12.26 -16.79
C GLN A 123 -31.96 11.75 -15.58
N LEU A 124 -32.72 10.67 -15.76
CA LEU A 124 -33.51 10.06 -14.69
C LEU A 124 -32.60 9.43 -13.63
N VAL A 125 -31.55 8.72 -14.06
CA VAL A 125 -30.52 8.17 -13.16
C VAL A 125 -29.81 9.28 -12.41
N SER A 126 -29.44 10.38 -13.07
CA SER A 126 -28.76 11.49 -12.40
C SER A 126 -29.64 12.13 -11.32
N GLY A 127 -30.94 12.27 -11.58
CA GLY A 127 -31.95 12.69 -10.61
C GLY A 127 -32.07 11.74 -9.43
N TYR A 128 -32.12 10.43 -9.65
CA TYR A 128 -32.15 9.46 -8.54
C TYR A 128 -30.87 9.43 -7.73
N VAL A 129 -29.70 9.59 -8.35
CA VAL A 129 -28.43 9.70 -7.63
C VAL A 129 -28.39 10.98 -6.79
N ALA A 130 -28.94 12.10 -7.29
CA ALA A 130 -29.08 13.32 -6.50
C ALA A 130 -30.02 13.10 -5.30
N SER A 131 -31.16 12.43 -5.51
CA SER A 131 -32.10 12.08 -4.43
C SER A 131 -31.47 11.16 -3.38
N LEU A 132 -30.67 10.17 -3.77
CA LEU A 132 -29.92 9.31 -2.85
C LEU A 132 -29.03 10.14 -1.92
N ILE A 133 -28.29 11.11 -2.48
CA ILE A 133 -27.41 12.00 -1.72
C ILE A 133 -28.22 12.89 -0.78
N GLU A 134 -29.31 13.47 -1.27
CA GLU A 134 -30.20 14.30 -0.45
C GLU A 134 -30.80 13.51 0.73
N LYS A 135 -31.10 12.23 0.52
CA LYS A 135 -31.63 11.32 1.55
C LYS A 135 -30.57 10.81 2.52
N GLY A 136 -29.31 11.19 2.36
CA GLY A 136 -28.23 10.86 3.28
C GLY A 136 -27.41 9.63 2.89
N VAL A 137 -27.55 9.13 1.66
CA VAL A 137 -26.68 8.07 1.13
C VAL A 137 -25.37 8.70 0.65
N PRO A 138 -24.22 8.36 1.24
CA PRO A 138 -22.94 8.96 0.89
C PRO A 138 -22.41 8.38 -0.43
N VAL A 139 -22.68 9.10 -1.52
CA VAL A 139 -22.15 8.80 -2.87
C VAL A 139 -20.99 9.74 -3.17
N VAL A 140 -19.81 9.16 -3.41
CA VAL A 140 -18.60 9.88 -3.83
C VAL A 140 -18.63 10.07 -5.34
N LYS A 141 -18.56 11.32 -5.79
CA LYS A 141 -18.46 11.70 -7.21
C LYS A 141 -17.06 12.19 -7.53
N ARG A 142 -16.42 11.61 -8.55
CA ARG A 142 -15.12 12.06 -9.06
C ARG A 142 -15.20 12.27 -10.57
N TYR A 143 -14.71 13.41 -11.03
CA TYR A 143 -14.65 13.72 -12.46
C TYR A 143 -13.27 13.39 -13.00
N VAL A 144 -13.22 12.63 -14.10
CA VAL A 144 -12.00 12.36 -14.87
C VAL A 144 -12.37 12.56 -16.34
N ASN A 145 -11.69 13.48 -17.02
CA ASN A 145 -11.97 13.84 -18.42
C ASN A 145 -13.46 14.17 -18.66
N ASP A 146 -14.05 15.01 -17.82
CA ASP A 146 -15.47 15.40 -17.85
C ASP A 146 -16.50 14.26 -17.66
N ILE A 147 -16.02 13.04 -17.35
CA ILE A 147 -16.89 11.90 -17.03
C ILE A 147 -17.00 11.76 -15.52
N ALA A 148 -18.24 11.72 -15.03
CA ALA A 148 -18.54 11.52 -13.63
C ALA A 148 -18.50 10.02 -13.26
N TYR A 149 -17.55 9.67 -12.40
CA TYR A 149 -17.43 8.36 -11.76
C TYR A 149 -18.04 8.40 -10.36
N LEU A 150 -18.86 7.41 -10.09
CA LEU A 150 -19.62 7.23 -8.87
C LEU A 150 -19.06 6.05 -8.08
N ARG A 151 -18.96 6.24 -6.77
CA ARG A 151 -18.59 5.23 -5.78
C ARG A 151 -19.40 5.42 -4.51
N LEU A 152 -19.59 4.35 -3.75
CA LEU A 152 -20.21 4.44 -2.43
C LEU A 152 -19.11 4.62 -1.38
N ASP A 153 -19.41 5.35 -0.31
CA ASP A 153 -18.50 5.42 0.84
C ASP A 153 -18.30 4.01 1.44
N GLN A 154 -17.03 3.62 1.62
CA GLN A 154 -16.68 2.27 2.04
C GLN A 154 -17.21 1.92 3.44
N HIS A 155 -17.21 2.89 4.35
CA HIS A 155 -17.73 2.70 5.71
C HIS A 155 -19.25 2.52 5.66
N PHE A 156 -19.95 3.28 4.81
CA PHE A 156 -21.38 3.08 4.57
C PHE A 156 -21.71 1.70 3.97
N LYS A 157 -20.92 1.19 3.01
CA LYS A 157 -21.11 -0.16 2.45
C LYS A 157 -21.01 -1.24 3.54
N GLN A 158 -20.03 -1.13 4.42
CA GLN A 158 -19.83 -2.07 5.52
C GLN A 158 -21.01 -2.06 6.49
N LEU A 159 -21.47 -0.86 6.87
CA LEU A 159 -22.65 -0.73 7.73
C LEU A 159 -23.93 -1.23 7.03
N GLN A 160 -24.12 -0.95 5.75
CA GLN A 160 -25.24 -1.48 4.98
C GLN A 160 -25.22 -3.02 4.90
N ALA A 161 -24.04 -3.65 4.78
CA ALA A 161 -23.91 -5.10 4.78
C ALA A 161 -24.20 -5.72 6.15
N LYS A 162 -23.83 -5.03 7.23
CA LYS A 162 -23.98 -5.49 8.62
C LYS A 162 -25.38 -5.25 9.19
N GLU A 163 -25.95 -4.06 8.96
CA GLU A 163 -27.15 -3.56 9.63
C GLU A 163 -28.34 -3.36 8.67
N ASN A 164 -28.12 -3.45 7.35
CA ASN A 164 -29.14 -3.25 6.31
C ASN A 164 -29.91 -1.92 6.44
N LEU A 165 -29.18 -0.81 6.64
CA LEU A 165 -29.70 0.55 6.83
C LEU A 165 -30.77 1.00 5.80
N LEU A 166 -30.66 0.53 4.55
CA LEU A 166 -31.57 0.89 3.45
C LEU A 166 -32.79 -0.03 3.31
N CYS A 167 -32.92 -1.06 4.16
CA CYS A 167 -33.97 -2.08 4.09
C CYS A 167 -34.16 -2.61 2.67
N ILE A 168 -33.10 -3.15 2.07
CA ILE A 168 -33.13 -3.70 0.71
C ILE A 168 -33.52 -5.17 0.78
N ASP A 169 -34.68 -5.51 0.20
CA ASP A 169 -35.20 -6.86 0.19
C ASP A 169 -34.42 -7.77 -0.77
N LYS A 170 -34.45 -9.10 -0.51
CA LYS A 170 -33.79 -10.11 -1.37
C LYS A 170 -34.27 -10.05 -2.82
N ALA A 171 -35.53 -9.68 -3.06
CA ALA A 171 -36.10 -9.52 -4.39
C ALA A 171 -35.42 -8.38 -5.19
N GLN A 172 -34.99 -7.31 -4.51
CA GLN A 172 -34.32 -6.17 -5.14
C GLN A 172 -32.86 -6.48 -5.49
N LYS A 173 -32.23 -7.41 -4.76
CA LYS A 173 -30.89 -7.93 -5.07
C LYS A 173 -30.88 -8.86 -6.30
N GLN A 174 -31.96 -9.61 -6.52
CA GLN A 174 -32.09 -10.52 -7.67
C GLN A 174 -32.28 -9.79 -9.00
N LEU A 175 -32.85 -8.57 -8.97
CA LEU A 175 -33.08 -7.75 -10.17
C LEU A 175 -31.79 -7.24 -10.85
N VAL A 176 -30.63 -7.40 -10.20
CA VAL A 176 -29.32 -6.92 -10.70
C VAL A 176 -28.29 -8.05 -10.74
N GLN A 177 -28.71 -9.31 -10.54
CA GLN A 177 -27.85 -10.46 -10.83
C GLN A 177 -27.77 -10.62 -12.35
N PHE A 178 -26.62 -10.25 -12.90
CA PHE A 178 -26.19 -10.63 -14.24
C PHE A 178 -25.30 -11.87 -14.15
#